data_AF-A0A4Y7PNS3-F1
#
_entry.id   AF-A0A4Y7PNS3-F1
#
_cell.length_a   1.000
_cell.length_b   1.000
_cell.length_c   1.000
_cell.angle_alpha   90.00
_cell.angle_beta   90.00
_cell.angle_gamma   90.00
#
_symmetry.space_group_name_H-M   'P 1'
#
loop_
_entity.id
_entity.type
_entity.pdbx_description
1 polymer ?
#
loop_
_entity_poly.entity_id
_entity_poly.type
_entity_poly.pdbx_seq_one_letter_code
_entity_poly.pdbx_strand_id
1 'polypeptide(L)'
;MSESFKFPLPPAILFNPSGTYGIGIELYTPMVDELPAGWNMEKSAEVLKRVQNYLCRSALTRVGDQTSTMFQRRDTTAMQTWTILLLLLSVVSRDEFQTIVKDVYLLYFPKPIRILGGTFTRSTNPDSPFPFTFTEPSLAEVPEGYAQIRAMQTLQRSFSAIDVLRLLSNAKHQDEPN
;
A
#
# COMPACT_ATOMS: atom_id res chain seq x y z
N MET A 1 26.73 10.98 -19.26
CA MET A 1 26.84 11.07 -17.78
C MET A 1 25.56 10.50 -17.22
N SER A 2 25.62 9.53 -16.28
CA SER A 2 24.42 8.92 -15.70
C SER A 2 23.87 9.86 -14.63
N GLU A 3 22.86 10.66 -14.98
CA GLU A 3 22.05 11.33 -13.98
C GLU A 3 21.20 10.26 -13.30
N SER A 4 21.64 9.85 -12.11
CA SER A 4 20.88 8.97 -11.24
C SER A 4 19.55 9.65 -10.89
N PHE A 5 18.46 9.21 -11.53
CA PHE A 5 17.12 9.70 -11.27
C PHE A 5 16.75 9.39 -9.83
N LYS A 6 16.71 10.42 -8.98
CA LYS A 6 16.30 10.28 -7.58
C LYS A 6 14.78 10.31 -7.54
N PHE A 7 14.17 9.13 -7.40
CA PHE A 7 12.75 9.07 -7.10
C PHE A 7 12.51 9.79 -5.78
N PRO A 8 11.56 10.74 -5.70
CA PRO A 8 11.12 11.23 -4.40
C PRO A 8 10.49 10.04 -3.69
N LEU A 9 11.23 9.48 -2.74
CA LEU A 9 10.70 8.48 -1.84
C LEU A 9 9.54 9.17 -1.09
N PRO A 10 8.30 8.65 -1.12
CA PRO A 10 7.25 9.22 -0.32
C PRO A 10 7.72 9.31 1.13
N PRO A 11 7.30 10.34 1.88
CA PRO A 11 7.73 10.56 3.26
C PRO A 11 7.51 9.33 4.16
N ALA A 12 6.54 8.47 3.80
CA ALA A 12 6.28 7.18 4.44
C ALA A 12 7.39 6.10 4.25
N ILE A 13 8.39 6.31 3.38
CA ILE A 13 9.52 5.36 3.19
C ILE A 13 10.71 5.70 4.10
N LEU A 14 10.77 6.90 4.68
CA LEU A 14 11.80 7.23 5.69
C LEU A 14 11.66 6.38 6.96
N PHE A 15 10.48 5.81 7.18
CA PHE A 15 10.21 4.83 8.23
C PHE A 15 9.49 3.64 7.59
N ASN A 16 10.20 2.53 7.36
CA ASN A 16 9.72 1.36 6.62
C ASN A 16 9.45 0.13 7.51
N PRO A 17 8.63 0.24 8.58
CA PRO A 17 8.41 -0.87 9.50
C PRO A 17 7.65 -2.00 8.79
N SER A 18 7.93 -3.24 9.16
CA SER A 18 7.11 -4.36 8.70
C SER A 18 5.70 -4.25 9.29
N GLY A 19 4.67 -4.45 8.46
CA GLY A 19 3.29 -4.34 8.91
C GLY A 19 2.30 -4.73 7.84
N THR A 20 1.05 -4.29 8.01
CA THR A 20 0.03 -4.41 6.97
C THR A 20 -0.01 -3.09 6.20
N TYR A 21 0.18 -3.15 4.89
CA TYR A 21 0.09 -1.98 4.02
C TYR A 21 -1.00 -2.20 2.98
N GLY A 22 -1.53 -1.12 2.43
CA GLY A 22 -2.53 -1.18 1.39
C GLY A 22 -2.36 -0.14 0.29
N ILE A 23 -3.04 -0.39 -0.81
CA ILE A 23 -3.20 0.49 -1.95
C ILE A 23 -4.70 0.72 -2.10
N GLY A 24 -5.13 1.96 -1.91
CA GLY A 24 -6.49 2.41 -2.23
C GLY A 24 -6.49 3.14 -3.56
N ILE A 25 -7.44 2.86 -4.44
CA ILE A 25 -7.60 3.58 -5.71
C ILE A 25 -8.88 4.39 -5.64
N GLU A 26 -8.81 5.69 -5.90
CA GLU A 26 -10.00 6.51 -6.09
C GLU A 26 -10.25 6.63 -7.58
N LEU A 27 -11.42 6.21 -8.02
CA LEU A 27 -11.82 6.32 -9.42
C LEU A 27 -12.48 7.67 -9.65
N TYR A 28 -12.38 8.20 -10.87
CA TYR A 28 -13.35 9.20 -11.30
C TYR A 28 -14.73 8.52 -11.31
N THR A 29 -15.73 9.14 -10.68
CA THR A 29 -17.12 8.74 -10.86
C THR A 29 -17.60 9.41 -12.14
N PRO A 30 -17.53 8.76 -13.32
CA PRO A 30 -17.85 9.49 -14.53
C PRO A 30 -19.37 9.60 -14.61
N MET A 31 -19.88 10.80 -14.86
CA MET A 31 -21.10 10.90 -15.66
C MET A 31 -20.71 10.47 -17.08
N VAL A 32 -21.58 9.71 -17.75
CA VAL A 32 -21.30 9.12 -19.08
C VAL A 32 -20.83 10.16 -20.11
N ASP A 33 -21.20 11.43 -19.92
CA ASP A 33 -20.92 12.55 -20.80
C ASP A 33 -19.53 13.21 -20.61
N GLU A 34 -18.75 12.79 -19.60
CA GLU A 34 -17.43 13.37 -19.27
C GLU A 34 -16.24 12.50 -19.73
N LEU A 35 -16.50 11.34 -20.34
CA LEU A 35 -15.43 10.46 -20.82
C LEU A 35 -14.77 11.03 -22.08
N PRO A 36 -13.43 10.94 -22.22
CA PRO A 36 -12.73 11.35 -23.43
C PRO A 36 -13.27 10.64 -24.67
N ALA A 37 -13.18 11.27 -25.84
CA ALA A 37 -13.62 10.66 -27.10
C ALA A 37 -12.95 9.29 -27.32
N GLY A 38 -13.77 8.26 -27.66
CA GLY A 38 -13.31 6.88 -27.82
C GLY A 38 -13.23 6.06 -26.53
N TRP A 39 -13.69 6.61 -25.40
CA TRP A 39 -13.93 5.87 -24.16
C TRP A 39 -15.40 5.53 -23.98
N ASN A 40 -15.65 4.36 -23.41
CA ASN A 40 -16.97 3.92 -22.98
C ASN A 40 -16.84 3.21 -21.61
N MET A 41 -17.98 2.97 -20.97
CA MET A 41 -18.00 2.32 -19.65
C MET A 41 -17.39 0.91 -19.67
N GLU A 42 -17.50 0.18 -20.78
CA GLU A 42 -16.97 -1.17 -20.93
C GLU A 42 -15.44 -1.18 -20.92
N LYS A 43 -14.81 -0.27 -21.67
CA LYS A 43 -13.36 -0.08 -21.72
C LYS A 43 -12.82 0.35 -20.36
N SER A 44 -13.50 1.28 -19.68
CA SER A 44 -13.14 1.69 -18.32
C SER A 44 -13.18 0.50 -17.34
N ALA A 45 -14.21 -0.34 -17.43
CA ALA A 45 -14.33 -1.54 -16.62
C ALA A 45 -13.23 -2.57 -16.93
N GLU A 46 -12.85 -2.73 -18.20
CA GLU A 46 -11.75 -3.61 -18.61
C GLU A 46 -10.40 -3.14 -18.06
N VAL A 47 -10.09 -1.85 -18.17
CA VAL A 47 -8.87 -1.25 -17.61
C VAL A 47 -8.85 -1.46 -16.10
N LEU A 48 -9.95 -1.16 -15.40
CA LEU A 48 -10.05 -1.39 -13.96
C LEU A 48 -9.82 -2.86 -13.61
N LYS A 49 -10.40 -3.80 -14.37
CA LYS A 49 -10.18 -5.23 -14.17
C LYS A 49 -8.71 -5.63 -14.34
N ARG A 50 -7.98 -5.05 -15.30
CA ARG A 50 -6.53 -5.25 -15.45
C ARG A 50 -5.76 -4.78 -14.22
N VAL A 51 -6.06 -3.57 -13.72
CA VAL A 51 -5.46 -3.02 -12.49
C VAL A 51 -5.71 -3.95 -11.31
N GLN A 52 -6.96 -4.33 -11.07
CA GLN A 52 -7.35 -5.19 -9.94
C GLN A 52 -6.67 -6.56 -10.02
N ASN A 53 -6.64 -7.18 -11.21
CA ASN A 53 -5.98 -8.47 -11.42
C ASN A 53 -4.49 -8.41 -11.11
N TYR A 54 -3.81 -7.35 -11.53
CA TYR A 54 -2.39 -7.15 -11.22
C TYR A 54 -2.14 -7.02 -9.72
N LEU A 55 -2.94 -6.22 -9.01
CA LEU A 55 -2.80 -6.04 -7.56
C LEU A 55 -3.05 -7.35 -6.80
N CYS A 56 -4.07 -8.12 -7.21
CA CYS A 56 -4.33 -9.45 -6.65
C CYS A 56 -3.16 -10.42 -6.89
N ARG A 57 -2.56 -10.41 -8.09
CA ARG A 57 -1.38 -11.24 -8.41
C ARG A 57 -0.12 -10.81 -7.64
N SER A 58 -0.08 -9.56 -7.17
CA SER A 58 1.03 -9.00 -6.40
C SER A 58 0.95 -9.30 -4.88
N ALA A 59 0.19 -10.34 -4.51
CA ALA A 59 -0.09 -10.76 -3.14
C ALA A 59 -0.82 -9.72 -2.29
N LEU A 60 -1.51 -8.75 -2.90
CA LEU A 60 -2.49 -7.95 -2.18
C LEU A 60 -3.85 -8.64 -2.19
N THR A 61 -4.47 -8.73 -1.02
CA THR A 61 -5.85 -9.18 -0.85
C THR A 61 -6.79 -7.98 -0.94
N ARG A 62 -7.83 -8.10 -1.74
CA ARG A 62 -8.89 -7.09 -1.81
C ARG A 62 -9.66 -7.03 -0.50
N VAL A 63 -10.00 -5.82 -0.04
CA VAL A 63 -10.69 -5.59 1.23
C VAL A 63 -12.09 -5.07 0.95
N GLY A 64 -13.13 -5.82 1.30
CA GLY A 64 -14.51 -5.45 1.00
C GLY A 64 -15.07 -6.25 -0.18
N ASP A 65 -16.02 -5.65 -0.88
CA ASP A 65 -16.80 -6.28 -1.96
C ASP A 65 -16.08 -6.22 -3.33
N GLN A 66 -16.79 -6.65 -4.39
CA GLN A 66 -16.29 -6.60 -5.76
C GLN A 66 -16.24 -5.19 -6.37
N THR A 67 -16.66 -4.15 -5.64
CA THR A 67 -16.51 -2.75 -6.06
C THR A 67 -15.37 -2.05 -5.33
N SER A 68 -14.94 -2.59 -4.18
CA SER A 68 -13.86 -2.03 -3.38
C SER A 68 -12.58 -1.82 -4.18
N THR A 69 -12.05 -0.62 -4.12
CA THR A 69 -10.80 -0.23 -4.75
C THR A 69 -9.62 -0.32 -3.79
N MET A 70 -9.79 -1.05 -2.69
CA MET A 70 -8.84 -1.16 -1.61
C MET A 70 -8.20 -2.56 -1.54
N PHE A 71 -6.87 -2.58 -1.51
CA PHE A 71 -6.05 -3.79 -1.53
C PHE A 71 -5.06 -3.74 -0.37
N GLN A 72 -4.87 -4.84 0.35
CA GLN A 72 -3.98 -4.93 1.50
C GLN A 72 -3.04 -6.13 1.41
N ARG A 73 -1.82 -5.98 1.91
CA ARG A 73 -0.87 -7.07 2.09
C ARG A 73 -0.38 -7.07 3.53
N ARG A 74 -0.49 -8.22 4.18
CA ARG A 74 0.06 -8.44 5.53
C ARG A 74 1.56 -8.73 5.41
N ASP A 75 2.28 -8.46 6.50
CA ASP A 75 3.71 -8.78 6.63
C ASP A 75 4.56 -8.25 5.47
N THR A 76 4.28 -7.03 5.04
CA THR A 76 4.99 -6.31 3.98
C THR A 76 5.61 -5.04 4.53
N THR A 77 6.32 -4.33 3.66
CA THR A 77 6.95 -3.04 3.95
C THR A 77 6.35 -1.95 3.04
N ALA A 78 6.52 -0.68 3.41
CA ALA A 78 6.15 0.46 2.58
C ALA A 78 6.86 0.40 1.23
N MET A 79 8.16 0.06 1.22
CA MET A 79 8.96 -0.04 0.00
C MET A 79 8.47 -1.15 -0.95
N GLN A 80 8.13 -2.33 -0.42
CA GLN A 80 7.57 -3.41 -1.24
C GLN A 80 6.21 -3.02 -1.84
N THR A 81 5.34 -2.43 -1.03
CA THR A 81 4.01 -1.98 -1.48
C THR A 81 4.11 -0.86 -2.50
N TRP A 82 5.06 0.06 -2.31
CA TRP A 82 5.38 1.12 -3.27
C TRP A 82 5.89 0.55 -4.59
N THR A 83 6.78 -0.43 -4.55
CA THR A 83 7.33 -1.07 -5.76
C THR A 83 6.21 -1.73 -6.57
N ILE A 84 5.26 -2.40 -5.92
CA ILE A 84 4.08 -2.96 -6.59
C ILE A 84 3.28 -1.86 -7.27
N LEU A 85 3.09 -0.72 -6.60
CA LEU A 85 2.36 0.41 -7.16
C LEU A 85 3.08 1.00 -8.39
N LEU A 86 4.40 1.18 -8.33
CA LEU A 86 5.18 1.69 -9.47
C LEU A 86 5.09 0.77 -10.68
N LEU A 87 5.15 -0.55 -10.44
CA LEU A 87 5.05 -1.56 -11.49
C LEU A 87 3.64 -1.71 -12.07
N LEU A 88 2.61 -1.08 -11.50
CA LEU A 88 1.26 -1.05 -12.08
C LEU A 88 1.24 -0.41 -13.48
N LEU A 89 2.12 0.56 -13.75
CA LEU A 89 2.25 1.19 -15.06
C LEU A 89 2.82 0.25 -16.14
N SER A 90 3.26 -0.96 -15.77
CA SER A 90 3.66 -1.99 -16.74
C SER A 90 2.49 -2.77 -17.34
N VAL A 91 1.30 -2.71 -16.72
CA VAL A 91 0.10 -3.46 -17.15
C VAL A 91 -1.03 -2.59 -17.68
N VAL A 92 -1.01 -1.30 -17.36
CA VAL A 92 -1.97 -0.31 -17.84
C VAL A 92 -1.21 0.93 -18.29
N SER A 93 -1.54 1.43 -19.49
CA SER A 93 -0.90 2.64 -20.00
C SER A 93 -1.28 3.86 -19.16
N ARG A 94 -0.42 4.90 -19.20
CA ARG A 94 -0.63 6.12 -18.43
C ARG A 94 -1.98 6.76 -18.74
N ASP A 95 -2.32 6.88 -20.02
CA ASP A 95 -3.55 7.53 -20.46
C ASP A 95 -4.78 6.75 -20.00
N GLU A 96 -4.71 5.41 -20.08
CA GLU A 96 -5.76 4.55 -19.53
C GLU A 96 -5.91 4.70 -18.02
N PHE A 97 -4.79 4.72 -17.30
CA PHE A 97 -4.77 4.85 -15.86
C PHE A 97 -5.34 6.20 -15.40
N GLN A 98 -4.88 7.30 -16.00
CA GLN A 98 -5.30 8.66 -15.67
C GLN A 98 -6.76 8.94 -16.03
N THR A 99 -7.29 8.28 -17.06
CA THR A 99 -8.69 8.45 -17.45
C THR A 99 -9.65 7.89 -16.40
N ILE A 100 -9.28 6.80 -15.72
CA ILE A 100 -10.17 6.12 -14.77
C ILE A 100 -9.82 6.39 -13.29
N VAL A 101 -8.56 6.73 -12.99
CA VAL A 101 -8.06 6.91 -11.62
C VAL A 101 -7.90 8.38 -11.29
N LYS A 102 -8.69 8.85 -10.32
CA LYS A 102 -8.59 10.18 -9.72
C LYS A 102 -7.37 10.28 -8.81
N ASP A 103 -7.20 9.31 -7.92
CA ASP A 103 -6.10 9.27 -6.96
C ASP A 103 -5.71 7.84 -6.59
N VAL A 104 -4.52 7.68 -6.01
CA VAL A 104 -4.06 6.44 -5.40
C VAL A 104 -3.48 6.74 -4.04
N TYR A 105 -3.92 6.00 -3.03
CA TYR A 105 -3.44 6.12 -1.67
C TYR A 105 -2.58 4.93 -1.28
N LEU A 106 -1.38 5.17 -0.80
CA LEU A 106 -0.67 4.19 0.03
C LEU A 106 -1.15 4.30 1.46
N LEU A 107 -1.53 3.17 2.06
CA LEU A 107 -2.11 3.11 3.39
C LEU A 107 -1.27 2.22 4.30
N TYR A 108 -1.05 2.66 5.54
CA TYR A 108 -0.43 1.85 6.58
C TYR A 108 -1.45 1.45 7.64
N PHE A 109 -1.59 0.15 7.86
CA PHE A 109 -2.44 -0.44 8.88
C PHE A 109 -1.56 -0.87 10.05
N PRO A 110 -1.51 -0.07 11.12
CA PRO A 110 -0.69 -0.38 12.28
C PRO A 110 -1.08 -1.75 12.84
N LYS A 111 -0.11 -2.66 12.96
CA LYS A 111 -0.33 -3.89 13.74
C LYS A 111 -0.65 -3.49 15.18
N PRO A 112 -1.63 -4.11 15.85
CA PRO A 112 -1.84 -3.88 17.27
C PRO A 112 -0.56 -4.29 18.00
N ILE A 113 0.10 -3.32 18.63
CA ILE A 113 1.35 -3.58 19.34
C ILE A 113 1.00 -4.12 20.73
N ARG A 114 1.37 -5.38 20.97
CA ARG A 114 1.09 -6.10 22.21
C ARG A 114 2.11 -5.73 23.28
N ILE A 115 2.02 -4.52 23.83
CA ILE A 115 2.96 -4.07 24.89
C ILE A 115 2.26 -3.92 26.24
N LEU A 116 0.93 -3.73 26.23
CA LEU A 116 0.16 -3.48 27.44
C LEU A 116 -0.47 -4.75 28.04
N GLY A 117 -0.16 -5.92 27.49
CA GLY A 117 -0.62 -7.21 28.01
C GLY A 117 0.42 -8.28 27.74
N GLY A 118 0.75 -9.06 28.76
CA GLY A 118 1.64 -10.20 28.63
C GLY A 118 1.13 -11.24 27.62
N THR A 119 2.02 -12.10 27.18
CA THR A 119 1.72 -13.16 26.23
C THR A 119 1.13 -14.38 26.95
N PHE A 120 0.00 -14.88 26.44
CA PHE A 120 -0.53 -16.18 26.87
C PHE A 120 0.06 -17.28 25.99
N THR A 121 0.84 -18.16 26.60
CA THR A 121 1.41 -19.32 25.94
C THR A 121 0.65 -20.55 26.40
N ARG A 122 0.10 -21.33 25.47
CA ARG A 122 -0.56 -22.60 25.82
C ARG A 122 0.50 -23.56 26.37
N SER A 123 0.24 -24.15 27.54
CA SER A 123 1.14 -25.13 28.12
C SER A 123 1.29 -26.31 27.16
N THR A 124 2.53 -26.69 26.87
CA THR A 124 2.84 -27.91 26.10
C THR A 124 2.81 -29.17 26.96
N ASN A 125 2.66 -29.02 28.27
CA ASN A 125 2.53 -30.14 29.20
C ASN A 125 1.04 -30.53 29.34
N PRO A 126 0.63 -31.72 28.85
CA PRO A 126 -0.76 -32.17 28.92
C PRO A 126 -1.26 -32.40 30.36
N ASP A 127 -0.35 -32.58 31.32
CA ASP A 127 -0.69 -32.81 32.74
C ASP A 127 -0.68 -31.51 33.57
N SER A 128 -0.46 -30.34 32.94
CA SER A 128 -0.44 -29.07 33.64
C SER A 128 -1.85 -28.66 34.11
N PRO A 129 -2.06 -28.37 35.41
CA PRO A 129 -3.33 -27.82 35.90
C PRO A 129 -3.60 -26.41 35.37
N PHE A 130 -2.57 -25.73 34.84
CA PHE A 130 -2.66 -24.43 34.19
C PHE A 130 -2.51 -24.60 32.67
N PRO A 131 -3.60 -24.46 31.89
CA PRO A 131 -3.55 -24.64 30.44
C PRO A 131 -2.81 -23.51 29.70
N PHE A 132 -2.56 -22.40 30.40
CA PHE A 132 -1.87 -21.22 29.86
C PHE A 132 -0.85 -20.68 30.86
N THR A 133 0.26 -20.18 30.35
CA THR A 133 1.23 -19.37 31.08
C THR A 133 1.10 -17.94 30.59
N PHE A 134 0.94 -17.00 31.52
CA PHE A 134 1.02 -15.57 31.21
C PHE A 134 2.46 -15.10 31.41
N THR A 135 3.05 -14.48 30.39
CA THR A 135 4.40 -13.92 30.43
C THR A 135 4.31 -12.42 30.25
N GLU A 136 4.59 -11.67 31.31
CA GLU A 136 4.66 -10.21 31.26
C GLU A 136 5.77 -9.75 30.30
N PRO A 137 5.61 -8.60 29.62
CA PRO A 137 6.67 -8.03 28.81
C PRO A 137 7.84 -7.63 29.70
N SER A 138 9.05 -7.91 29.24
CA SER A 138 10.26 -7.54 29.97
C SER A 138 10.46 -6.02 30.00
N LEU A 139 11.19 -5.52 30.99
CA LEU A 139 11.50 -4.09 31.13
C LEU A 139 12.24 -3.50 29.91
N ALA A 140 12.91 -4.33 29.10
CA ALA A 140 13.59 -3.91 27.87
C ALA A 140 12.64 -3.83 26.66
N GLU A 141 11.62 -4.70 26.59
CA GLU A 141 10.63 -4.71 25.51
C GLU A 141 9.63 -3.55 25.62
N VAL A 142 9.40 -3.05 26.84
CA VAL A 142 8.47 -1.95 27.09
C VAL A 142 8.90 -0.65 26.38
N PRO A 143 10.14 -0.12 26.54
CA PRO A 143 10.60 1.08 25.83
C PRO A 143 10.63 0.94 24.32
N GLU A 144 11.08 -0.21 23.79
CA GLU A 144 11.10 -0.48 22.35
C GLU A 144 9.67 -0.49 21.79
N GLY A 145 8.76 -1.12 22.52
CA GLY A 145 7.35 -1.09 22.23
C GLY A 145 6.77 0.33 22.22
N TYR A 146 7.08 1.15 23.22
CA TYR A 146 6.65 2.55 23.27
C TYR A 146 7.20 3.37 22.10
N ALA A 147 8.45 3.15 21.71
CA ALA A 147 9.05 3.80 20.54
C ALA A 147 8.31 3.41 19.25
N GLN A 148 7.96 2.13 19.09
CA GLN A 148 7.15 1.66 17.97
C GLN A 148 5.73 2.25 17.98
N ILE A 149 5.05 2.29 19.14
CA ILE A 149 3.73 2.92 19.29
C ILE A 149 3.81 4.38 18.86
N ARG A 150 4.78 5.12 19.40
CA ARG A 150 4.95 6.55 19.14
C ARG A 150 5.24 6.80 17.67
N ALA A 151 6.16 6.05 17.08
CA ALA A 151 6.45 6.14 15.65
C ALA A 151 5.18 5.89 14.83
N MET A 152 4.43 4.83 15.12
CA MET A 152 3.20 4.48 14.42
C MET A 152 2.06 5.50 14.58
N GLN A 153 2.01 6.20 15.72
CA GLN A 153 1.07 7.31 15.93
C GLN A 153 1.46 8.56 15.13
N THR A 154 2.75 8.79 14.91
CA THR A 154 3.25 9.94 14.16
C THR A 154 3.26 9.73 12.64
N LEU A 155 3.10 8.49 12.16
CA LEU A 155 3.06 8.21 10.73
C LEU A 155 1.78 8.74 10.10
N GLN A 156 1.94 9.50 9.03
CA GLN A 156 0.85 9.78 8.11
C GLN A 156 0.34 8.44 7.54
N ARG A 157 -0.91 8.09 7.86
CA ARG A 157 -1.47 6.77 7.55
C ARG A 157 -1.87 6.60 6.10
N SER A 158 -1.98 7.69 5.36
CA SER A 158 -2.28 7.72 3.93
C SER A 158 -1.46 8.78 3.21
N PHE A 159 -0.98 8.48 2.01
CA PHE A 159 -0.34 9.46 1.13
C PHE A 159 -0.83 9.25 -0.30
N SER A 160 -1.18 10.35 -0.97
CA SER A 160 -1.54 10.35 -2.39
C SER A 160 -0.28 10.13 -3.24
N ALA A 161 -0.30 9.08 -4.05
CA ALA A 161 0.79 8.66 -4.91
C ALA A 161 0.58 9.09 -6.37
N ILE A 162 -0.54 9.75 -6.69
CA ILE A 162 -0.94 9.99 -8.08
C ILE A 162 0.07 10.87 -8.81
N ASP A 163 0.62 11.89 -8.15
CA ASP A 163 1.58 12.80 -8.79
C ASP A 163 2.90 12.10 -9.10
N VAL A 164 3.34 11.15 -8.26
CA VAL A 164 4.54 10.36 -8.57
C VAL A 164 4.29 9.45 -9.76
N LEU A 165 3.14 8.78 -9.80
CA LEU A 165 2.75 7.96 -10.96
C LEU A 165 2.60 8.80 -12.24
N ARG A 166 2.19 10.07 -12.11
CA ARG A 166 2.13 11.02 -13.22
C ARG A 166 3.51 11.50 -13.67
N LEU A 167 4.46 11.70 -12.75
CA LEU A 167 5.81 12.27 -13.00
C LEU A 167 6.82 11.30 -13.62
N LEU A 168 6.67 9.99 -13.43
CA LEU A 168 7.54 8.93 -14.00
C LEU A 168 7.63 8.90 -15.54
N SER A 169 6.99 9.86 -16.21
CA SER A 169 6.85 9.96 -17.65
C SER A 169 7.65 11.10 -18.29
N ASN A 170 8.04 12.15 -17.54
CA ASN A 170 8.73 13.31 -18.12
C ASN A 170 10.24 13.09 -18.35
N ALA A 171 10.81 12.01 -17.81
CA ALA A 171 12.22 11.69 -17.96
C ALA A 171 12.61 11.13 -19.34
N LYS A 172 11.66 10.90 -20.25
CA LYS A 172 11.91 10.38 -21.60
C LYS A 172 11.85 11.41 -22.73
N HIS A 173 11.43 12.66 -22.46
CA HIS A 173 11.26 13.69 -23.49
C HIS A 173 12.28 14.82 -23.44
N GLN A 174 13.35 14.69 -22.67
CA GLN A 174 14.45 15.68 -22.68
C GLN A 174 15.68 15.24 -23.50
N ASP A 175 15.64 14.07 -24.13
CA ASP A 175 16.77 13.51 -24.90
C ASP A 175 16.55 13.46 -26.43
N GLU A 176 15.54 14.16 -26.97
CA GLU A 176 15.48 14.38 -28.43
C GLU A 176 16.07 15.75 -28.78
N PRO A 177 17.27 15.82 -29.38
CA PRO A 177 17.78 17.06 -29.92
C PRO A 177 17.00 17.44 -31.19
N ASN A 178 16.60 18.71 -31.27
CA ASN A 178 16.21 19.38 -32.51
C ASN A 178 17.30 19.27 -33.58
#